data_AF-A0A538M174-F1
#
_entry.id   AF-A0A538M174-F1
#
_cell.length_a   1.000
_cell.length_b   1.000
_cell.length_c   1.000
_cell.angle_alpha   90.00
_cell.angle_beta   90.00
_cell.angle_gamma   90.00
#
_symmetry.space_group_name_H-M   'P 1'
#
loop_
_entity.id
_entity.type
_entity.pdbx_description
1 polymer ?
#
loop_
_entity_poly.entity_id
_entity_poly.type
_entity_poly.pdbx_seq_one_letter_code
_entity_poly.pdbx_strand_id
1 'polypeptide(L)'
;MPVPRPEPGLLRTALVHGARLTVLSCFALAEPLLDILGRNPEFFSVRRSTSTQIVLFALFVVFVPPAVLLAAELLVRVFSRRAADVLHVFFVAGLVAVIVLHALTNRASLSGASALVVAAAVGVLGAMLYRLSSPVGSFLTVLAPVPFIFLALFLFDSDASKLVLVKHPHVAEQRIHSTTPVVLIVFDEFAPIALMNRDEGIDAARYPNFAALARRSTWYHSATTVQWLTEQAVPAVLTGILPPKGHQLLPIYADHPNNVFTLLGGSYRVRAVESLTQLCPQRLCKEVRGASPSAVSDATGSLANDASVVYLHLLLPDPYSDEIPAISDSWGNFGKAEAPETQQAAGPLEPCGRNVCRFASTFGRGGKPTLYVLHSLLPHVPYLYLPSGRRYGVQAPLLRG
;
A
#
# COMPACT_ATOMS: atom_id res chain seq x y z
N MET A 1 40.52 46.73 15.37
CA MET A 1 39.33 46.58 14.51
C MET A 1 39.13 45.10 14.24
N PRO A 2 37.99 44.48 14.58
CA PRO A 2 37.75 43.10 14.20
C PRO A 2 37.60 43.04 12.68
N VAL A 3 38.45 42.25 12.03
CA VAL A 3 38.40 41.96 10.60
C VAL A 3 37.00 41.39 10.30
N PRO A 4 36.21 41.98 9.37
CA PRO A 4 34.93 41.41 9.00
C PRO A 4 35.19 40.02 8.43
N ARG A 5 34.63 38.99 9.07
CA ARG A 5 34.69 37.63 8.55
C ARG A 5 34.08 37.65 7.15
N PRO A 6 34.75 37.11 6.11
CA PRO A 6 34.20 37.09 4.77
C PRO A 6 32.84 36.41 4.82
N GLU A 7 31.82 37.11 4.35
CA GLU A 7 30.47 36.56 4.33
C GLU A 7 30.50 35.25 3.52
N PRO A 8 29.94 34.15 4.05
CA PRO A 8 29.89 32.90 3.31
C PRO A 8 29.13 33.13 2.00
N GLY A 9 29.72 32.69 0.89
CA GLY A 9 29.07 32.76 -0.42
C GLY A 9 27.68 32.12 -0.40
N LEU A 10 26.78 32.63 -1.24
CA LEU A 10 25.40 32.16 -1.37
C LEU A 10 25.32 30.63 -1.44
N LEU A 11 26.22 30.02 -2.24
CA LEU A 11 26.30 28.58 -2.47
C LEU A 11 26.66 27.80 -1.21
N ARG A 12 27.63 28.28 -0.42
CA ARG A 12 28.02 27.65 0.84
C ARG A 12 26.89 27.71 1.87
N THR A 13 26.18 28.83 1.93
CA THR A 13 25.05 28.97 2.85
C THR A 13 23.90 28.05 2.45
N ALA A 14 23.58 27.99 1.16
CA ALA A 14 22.54 27.11 0.62
C ALA A 14 22.87 25.62 0.88
N LEU A 15 24.12 25.20 0.72
CA LEU A 15 24.52 23.81 0.99
C LEU A 15 24.40 23.45 2.47
N VAL A 16 24.83 24.33 3.38
CA VAL A 16 24.75 24.08 4.82
C VAL A 16 23.30 24.09 5.31
N HIS A 17 22.50 25.08 4.89
CA HIS A 17 21.08 25.14 5.23
C HIS A 17 20.33 23.94 4.66
N GLY A 18 20.56 23.65 3.38
CA GLY A 18 19.98 22.50 2.69
C GLY A 18 20.29 21.20 3.43
N ALA A 19 21.56 20.93 3.75
CA ALA A 19 21.94 19.71 4.47
C ALA A 19 21.21 19.56 5.81
N ARG A 20 21.10 20.64 6.59
CA ARG A 20 20.42 20.62 7.89
C ARG A 20 18.91 20.42 7.78
N LEU A 21 18.28 21.09 6.82
CA LEU A 21 16.86 20.89 6.51
C LEU A 21 16.61 19.47 6.02
N THR A 22 17.47 18.91 5.17
CA THR A 22 17.36 17.53 4.72
C THR A 22 17.43 16.56 5.89
N VAL A 23 18.37 16.74 6.82
CA VAL A 23 18.46 15.89 8.01
C VAL A 23 17.18 15.97 8.85
N LEU A 24 16.73 17.17 9.22
CA LEU A 24 15.54 17.35 10.05
C LEU A 24 14.27 16.85 9.33
N SER A 25 14.14 17.13 8.04
CA SER A 25 13.04 16.66 7.20
C SER A 25 13.05 15.14 7.08
N CYS A 26 14.23 14.52 7.05
CA CYS A 26 14.34 13.08 6.97
C CYS A 26 13.86 12.41 8.26
N PHE A 27 14.28 12.90 9.43
CA PHE A 27 13.75 12.43 10.71
C PHE A 27 12.25 12.73 10.91
N ALA A 28 11.76 13.86 10.40
CA ALA A 28 10.38 14.27 10.57
C ALA A 28 9.40 13.49 9.66
N LEU A 29 9.81 13.22 8.42
CA LEU A 29 8.93 12.73 7.35
C LEU A 29 9.38 11.39 6.79
N ALA A 30 10.63 11.29 6.35
CA ALA A 30 11.08 10.17 5.55
C ALA A 30 11.34 8.90 6.37
N GLU A 31 11.98 9.01 7.53
CA GLU A 31 12.31 7.86 8.37
C GLU A 31 11.05 7.14 8.88
N PRO A 32 10.06 7.83 9.49
CA PRO A 32 8.87 7.13 9.99
C PRO A 32 8.07 6.48 8.86
N LEU A 33 7.97 7.17 7.72
CA LEU A 33 7.21 6.69 6.57
C LEU A 33 7.92 5.53 5.84
N LEU A 34 9.22 5.62 5.63
CA LEU A 34 9.98 4.56 4.96
C LEU A 34 10.17 3.35 5.88
N ASP A 35 10.32 3.52 7.20
CA ASP A 35 10.39 2.40 8.14
C ASP A 35 9.07 1.61 8.15
N ILE A 36 7.92 2.26 8.29
CA ILE A 36 6.63 1.55 8.32
C ILE A 36 6.34 0.86 6.97
N LEU A 37 6.60 1.54 5.85
CA LEU A 37 6.37 0.97 4.52
C LEU A 37 7.40 -0.10 4.16
N GLY A 38 8.61 0.00 4.72
CA GLY A 38 9.67 -0.98 4.57
C GLY A 38 9.35 -2.30 5.27
N ARG A 39 8.63 -2.24 6.40
CA ARG A 39 8.13 -3.40 7.15
C ARG A 39 6.81 -3.97 6.62
N ASN A 40 6.05 -3.19 5.84
CA ASN A 40 4.75 -3.58 5.27
C ASN A 40 4.77 -3.51 3.73
N PRO A 41 5.58 -4.35 3.07
CA PRO A 41 5.74 -4.34 1.61
C PRO A 41 4.47 -4.74 0.82
N GLU A 42 3.44 -5.28 1.48
CA GLU A 42 2.09 -5.51 0.94
C GLU A 42 1.51 -4.25 0.30
N PHE A 43 1.78 -3.10 0.91
CA PHE A 43 1.37 -1.79 0.40
C PHE A 43 1.81 -1.57 -1.06
N PHE A 44 3.01 -2.00 -1.43
CA PHE A 44 3.54 -1.88 -2.79
C PHE A 44 3.15 -3.07 -3.68
N SER A 45 3.15 -4.29 -3.13
CA SER A 45 2.89 -5.51 -3.91
C SER A 45 1.43 -5.62 -4.36
N VAL A 46 0.46 -5.27 -3.51
CA VAL A 46 -0.97 -5.28 -3.87
C VAL A 46 -1.25 -4.25 -4.97
N ARG A 47 -0.58 -3.09 -4.94
CA ARG A 47 -0.66 -2.04 -5.97
C ARG A 47 0.05 -2.37 -7.27
N ARG A 48 0.83 -3.46 -7.29
CA ARG A 48 1.72 -3.80 -8.41
C ARG A 48 2.73 -2.70 -8.71
N SER A 49 3.20 -1.99 -7.68
CA SER A 49 4.22 -0.96 -7.83
C SER A 49 5.49 -1.58 -8.40
N THR A 50 6.04 -0.95 -9.44
CA THR A 50 7.30 -1.40 -10.04
C THR A 50 8.49 -1.01 -9.15
N SER A 51 9.62 -1.68 -9.30
CA SER A 51 10.85 -1.32 -8.59
C SER A 51 11.23 0.14 -8.82
N THR A 52 11.07 0.64 -10.05
CA THR A 52 11.31 2.05 -10.38
C THR A 52 10.36 2.99 -9.63
N GLN A 53 9.07 2.65 -9.52
CA GLN A 53 8.11 3.47 -8.77
C GLN A 53 8.46 3.53 -7.28
N ILE A 54 8.86 2.41 -6.68
CA ILE A 54 9.26 2.34 -5.27
C ILE A 54 10.51 3.20 -5.03
N VAL A 55 11.53 3.09 -5.90
CA VAL A 55 12.76 3.91 -5.81
C VAL A 55 12.45 5.39 -5.98
N LEU A 56 11.66 5.77 -6.99
CA LEU A 56 11.26 7.17 -7.21
C LEU A 56 10.46 7.73 -6.04
N PHE A 57 9.57 6.93 -5.45
CA PHE A 57 8.84 7.30 -4.24
C PHE A 57 9.78 7.56 -3.06
N ALA A 58 10.73 6.66 -2.79
CA ALA A 58 11.68 6.83 -1.69
C ALA A 58 12.56 8.08 -1.89
N LEU A 59 13.05 8.30 -3.11
CA LEU A 59 13.80 9.51 -3.48
C LEU A 59 12.95 10.78 -3.31
N PHE A 60 11.67 10.72 -3.72
CA PHE A 60 10.74 11.83 -3.58
C PHE A 60 10.58 12.22 -2.11
N VAL A 61 10.26 11.26 -1.24
CA VAL A 61 10.04 11.50 0.19
C VAL A 61 11.29 12.04 0.88
N VAL A 62 12.49 11.57 0.51
CA VAL A 62 13.75 12.02 1.12
C VAL A 62 14.18 13.40 0.66
N PHE A 63 14.05 13.71 -0.64
CA PHE A 63 14.69 14.91 -1.23
C PHE A 63 13.73 16.04 -1.57
N VAL A 64 12.47 15.76 -1.92
CA VAL A 64 11.55 16.82 -2.37
C VAL A 64 11.11 17.74 -1.23
N PRO A 65 10.64 17.26 -0.06
CA PRO A 65 10.26 18.14 1.03
C PRO A 65 11.37 19.12 1.45
N PRO A 66 12.62 18.71 1.74
CA PRO A 66 13.65 19.66 2.11
C PRO A 66 14.09 20.57 0.96
N ALA A 67 14.03 20.10 -0.30
CA ALA A 67 14.32 20.94 -1.47
C ALA A 67 13.27 22.06 -1.63
N VAL A 68 11.99 21.79 -1.37
CA VAL A 68 10.92 22.80 -1.40
C VAL A 68 11.12 23.84 -0.31
N LEU A 69 11.46 23.41 0.91
CA LEU A 69 11.79 24.34 2.01
C LEU A 69 13.00 25.22 1.66
N LEU A 70 14.07 24.62 1.14
CA LEU A 70 15.26 25.36 0.71
C LEU A 70 14.94 26.33 -0.44
N ALA A 71 14.13 25.91 -1.42
CA ALA A 71 13.72 26.78 -2.52
C ALA A 71 12.93 27.99 -2.01
N ALA A 72 12.01 27.80 -1.06
CA ALA A 72 11.30 28.89 -0.41
C ALA A 72 12.24 29.86 0.32
N GLU A 73 13.23 29.34 1.06
CA GLU A 73 14.27 30.18 1.68
C GLU A 73 15.06 31.00 0.67
N LEU A 74 15.50 30.36 -0.42
CA LEU A 74 16.29 31.02 -1.46
C LEU A 74 15.47 32.11 -2.18
N LEU A 75 14.19 31.85 -2.45
CA LEU A 75 13.27 32.84 -3.03
C LEU A 75 13.10 34.06 -2.11
N VAL A 76 12.85 33.84 -0.82
CA VAL A 76 12.72 34.95 0.15
C VAL A 76 14.04 35.69 0.32
N ARG A 77 15.19 35.00 0.23
CA ARG A 77 16.52 35.60 0.34
C ARG A 77 16.83 36.60 -0.77
N VAL A 78 16.24 36.43 -1.96
CA VAL A 78 16.35 37.41 -3.06
C VAL A 78 15.82 38.77 -2.63
N PHE A 79 14.75 38.80 -1.83
CA PHE A 79 14.12 40.04 -1.37
C PHE A 79 14.69 40.54 -0.02
N SER A 80 14.92 39.63 0.93
CA SER A 80 15.42 39.98 2.26
C SER A 80 16.19 38.83 2.91
N ARG A 81 17.47 39.07 3.19
CA ARG A 81 18.32 38.11 3.91
C ARG A 81 17.81 37.85 5.33
N ARG A 82 17.36 38.90 6.03
CA ARG A 82 16.81 38.79 7.39
C ARG A 82 15.53 37.95 7.40
N ALA A 83 14.65 38.13 6.41
CA ALA A 83 13.43 37.34 6.32
C ALA A 83 13.73 35.87 6.02
N ALA A 84 14.72 35.57 5.17
CA ALA A 84 15.16 34.21 4.90
C ALA A 84 15.75 33.52 6.13
N ASP A 85 16.53 34.22 6.96
CA ASP A 85 17.07 33.67 8.21
C ASP A 85 15.97 33.36 9.22
N VAL A 86 14.95 34.21 9.32
CA VAL A 86 13.76 33.96 10.16
C VAL A 86 12.99 32.76 9.63
N LEU A 87 12.78 32.67 8.31
CA LEU A 87 12.10 31.56 7.68
C LEU A 87 12.83 30.23 7.90
N HIS A 88 14.16 30.23 7.81
CA HIS A 88 14.96 29.04 8.09
C HIS A 88 14.77 28.52 9.52
N VAL A 89 14.81 29.42 10.49
CA VAL A 89 14.60 29.07 11.90
C VAL A 89 13.17 28.60 12.13
N PHE A 90 12.19 29.18 11.43
CA PHE A 90 10.81 28.73 11.46
C PHE A 90 10.66 27.30 10.92
N PHE A 91 11.31 26.96 9.80
CA PHE A 91 11.33 25.59 9.28
C PHE A 91 12.00 24.61 10.23
N VAL A 92 13.12 24.99 10.85
CA VAL A 92 13.75 24.19 11.91
C VAL A 92 12.80 23.95 13.07
N ALA A 93 12.10 24.99 13.55
CA ALA A 93 11.12 24.87 14.63
C ALA A 93 9.99 23.89 14.28
N GLY A 94 9.43 24.03 13.07
CA GLY A 94 8.35 23.16 12.59
C GLY A 94 8.79 21.70 12.46
N LEU A 95 9.96 21.44 11.86
CA LEU A 95 10.47 20.07 11.71
C LEU A 95 10.79 19.42 13.06
N VAL A 96 11.39 20.17 13.99
CA VAL A 96 11.61 19.66 15.36
C VAL A 96 10.29 19.37 16.06
N ALA A 97 9.28 20.23 15.90
CA ALA A 97 7.94 19.98 16.46
C ALA A 97 7.34 18.68 15.90
N VAL A 98 7.44 18.42 14.60
CA VAL A 98 6.95 17.18 13.96
C VAL A 98 7.66 15.94 14.51
N ILE A 99 8.99 16.00 14.70
CA ILE A 99 9.77 14.91 15.30
C ILE A 99 9.30 14.62 16.73
N VAL A 100 9.12 15.67 17.53
CA VAL A 100 8.65 15.54 18.91
C VAL A 100 7.22 14.99 18.94
N LEU A 101 6.37 15.43 18.02
CA LEU A 101 4.99 14.95 17.93
C LEU A 101 4.94 13.43 17.67
N HIS A 102 5.73 12.91 16.72
CA HIS A 102 5.87 11.46 16.51
C HIS A 102 6.25 10.71 17.80
N ALA A 103 7.22 11.25 18.55
CA ALA A 103 7.67 10.62 19.79
C ALA A 103 6.61 10.64 20.90
N LEU A 104 5.74 11.65 20.92
CA LEU A 104 4.64 11.77 21.89
C LEU A 104 3.46 10.87 21.52
N THR A 105 3.08 10.83 20.25
CA THR A 105 1.96 10.00 19.74
C THR A 105 2.25 8.52 19.97
N ASN A 106 3.47 8.05 19.70
CA ASN A 106 3.85 6.64 19.88
C ASN A 106 3.87 6.15 21.34
N ARG A 107 3.91 7.05 22.33
CA ARG A 107 4.04 6.68 23.75
C ARG A 107 2.75 6.79 24.54
N ALA A 108 1.63 7.17 23.91
CA ALA A 108 0.34 7.44 24.55
C ALA A 108 0.44 8.39 25.78
N SER A 109 1.50 9.20 25.86
CA SER A 109 1.84 9.98 27.06
C SER A 109 0.95 11.22 27.25
N LEU A 110 0.42 11.77 26.16
CA LEU A 110 -0.32 13.02 26.10
C LEU A 110 -1.41 12.93 25.03
N SER A 111 -2.62 13.41 25.33
CA SER A 111 -3.75 13.36 24.40
C SER A 111 -3.92 14.64 23.60
N GLY A 112 -4.35 14.50 22.34
CA GLY A 112 -4.86 15.56 21.46
C GLY A 112 -4.06 16.87 21.49
N ALA A 113 -4.72 17.95 21.90
CA ALA A 113 -4.17 19.30 21.87
C ALA A 113 -2.92 19.47 22.76
N SER A 114 -2.80 18.72 23.86
CA SER A 114 -1.65 18.84 24.76
C SER A 114 -0.35 18.38 24.08
N ALA A 115 -0.41 17.30 23.30
CA ALA A 115 0.73 16.83 22.51
C ALA A 115 1.16 17.87 21.47
N LEU A 116 0.20 18.52 20.80
CA LEU A 116 0.48 19.59 19.82
C LEU A 116 1.15 20.80 20.47
N VAL A 117 0.66 21.24 21.63
CA VAL A 117 1.23 22.39 22.35
C VAL A 117 2.64 22.09 22.83
N VAL A 118 2.87 20.90 23.40
CA VAL A 118 4.20 20.47 23.84
C VAL A 118 5.16 20.36 22.66
N ALA A 119 4.73 19.73 21.56
CA ALA A 119 5.52 19.63 20.34
C ALA A 119 5.90 21.01 19.79
N ALA A 120 4.96 21.96 19.73
CA ALA A 120 5.22 23.33 19.30
C ALA A 120 6.20 24.05 20.24
N ALA A 121 6.01 23.93 21.56
CA ALA A 121 6.89 24.55 22.55
C ALA A 121 8.32 24.02 22.46
N VAL A 122 8.48 22.69 22.34
CA VAL A 122 9.80 22.05 22.16
C VAL A 122 10.40 22.41 20.81
N GLY A 123 9.60 22.54 19.74
CA GLY A 123 10.04 23.02 18.44
C GLY A 123 10.63 24.43 18.50
N VAL A 124 9.94 25.36 19.17
CA VAL A 124 10.44 26.73 19.40
C VAL A 124 11.72 26.71 20.23
N LEU A 125 11.77 25.94 21.32
CA LEU A 125 12.97 25.81 22.15
C LEU A 125 14.14 25.23 21.35
N GLY A 126 13.90 24.19 20.53
CA GLY A 126 14.89 23.59 19.65
C GLY A 126 15.43 24.58 18.62
N ALA A 127 14.57 25.42 18.04
CA ALA A 127 14.97 26.46 17.11
C ALA A 127 15.76 27.59 17.80
N MET A 128 15.40 27.95 19.04
CA MET A 128 16.18 28.89 19.86
C MET A 128 17.57 28.31 20.13
N LEU A 129 17.67 27.05 20.58
CA LEU A 129 18.95 26.38 20.80
C LEU A 129 19.78 26.28 19.51
N TYR A 130 19.14 25.98 18.37
CA TYR A 130 19.80 25.98 17.06
C TYR A 130 20.41 27.34 16.70
N ARG A 131 19.72 28.45 17.03
CA ARG A 131 20.26 29.81 16.81
C ARG A 131 21.35 30.20 17.80
N LEU A 132 21.19 29.82 19.06
CA LEU A 132 22.03 30.27 20.17
C LEU A 132 23.30 29.42 20.32
N SER A 133 23.28 28.17 19.86
CA SER A 133 24.36 27.21 20.07
C SER A 133 24.93 26.69 18.74
N SER A 134 26.15 27.13 18.42
CA SER A 134 26.92 26.60 17.27
C SER A 134 27.06 25.07 17.25
N PRO A 135 27.19 24.35 18.39
CA PRO A 135 27.28 22.89 18.38
C PRO A 135 26.08 22.18 17.75
N VAL A 136 24.86 22.71 17.94
CA VAL A 136 23.63 22.09 17.41
C VAL A 136 23.64 22.10 15.89
N GLY A 137 24.00 23.25 15.28
CA GLY A 137 24.14 23.35 13.84
C GLY A 137 25.26 22.48 13.27
N SER A 138 26.37 22.34 14.00
CA SER A 138 27.48 21.44 13.61
C SER A 138 27.05 19.98 13.68
N PHE A 139 26.32 19.58 14.73
CA PHE A 139 25.80 18.23 14.88
C PHE A 139 24.87 17.83 13.72
N LEU A 140 23.93 18.70 13.33
CA LEU A 140 23.08 18.46 12.16
C LEU A 140 23.86 18.34 10.85
N THR A 141 24.98 19.06 10.72
CA THR A 141 25.86 18.93 9.55
C THR A 141 26.64 17.61 9.57
N VAL A 142 27.06 17.11 10.74
CA VAL A 142 27.66 15.77 10.87
C VAL A 142 26.65 14.67 10.48
N LEU A 143 25.37 14.87 10.76
CA LEU A 143 24.30 13.96 10.36
C LEU A 143 23.91 14.03 8.87
N ALA A 144 24.58 14.85 8.05
CA ALA A 144 24.28 14.94 6.61
C ALA A 144 24.27 13.60 5.84
N PRO A 145 25.01 12.55 6.23
CA PRO A 145 24.89 11.23 5.62
C PRO A 145 23.60 10.46 5.97
N VAL A 146 22.91 10.81 7.06
CA VAL A 146 21.74 10.06 7.58
C VAL A 146 20.62 9.88 6.56
N PRO A 147 20.20 10.89 5.77
CA PRO A 147 19.17 10.70 4.75
C PRO A 147 19.52 9.62 3.71
N PHE A 148 20.81 9.49 3.37
CA PHE A 148 21.28 8.44 2.47
C PHE A 148 21.30 7.08 3.16
N ILE A 149 21.62 7.03 4.46
CA ILE A 149 21.57 5.80 5.25
C ILE A 149 20.13 5.29 5.33
N PHE A 150 19.15 6.13 5.67
CA PHE A 150 17.74 5.71 5.72
C PHE A 150 17.21 5.26 4.36
N LEU A 151 17.58 5.96 3.29
CA LEU A 151 17.26 5.53 1.93
C LEU A 151 17.87 4.16 1.62
N ALA A 152 19.14 3.93 2.00
CA ALA A 152 19.82 2.66 1.78
C ALA A 152 19.19 1.53 2.62
N LEU A 153 18.89 1.76 3.89
CA LEU A 153 18.21 0.79 4.75
C LEU A 153 16.86 0.40 4.16
N PHE A 154 16.07 1.38 3.69
CA PHE A 154 14.81 1.09 3.02
C PHE A 154 14.99 0.25 1.74
N LEU A 155 15.93 0.62 0.86
CA LEU A 155 16.08 -0.05 -0.44
C LEU A 155 16.76 -1.43 -0.37
N PHE A 156 17.62 -1.65 0.63
CA PHE A 156 18.50 -2.83 0.67
C PHE A 156 18.33 -3.72 1.90
N ASP A 157 17.81 -3.19 3.01
CA ASP A 157 17.75 -3.89 4.31
C ASP A 157 16.33 -3.96 4.90
N SER A 158 15.30 -3.59 4.13
CA SER A 158 13.90 -3.73 4.52
C SER A 158 13.22 -4.90 3.80
N ASP A 159 12.03 -5.29 4.26
CA ASP A 159 11.22 -6.29 3.55
C ASP A 159 10.76 -5.80 2.16
N ALA A 160 10.63 -4.48 1.96
CA ALA A 160 10.36 -3.88 0.66
C ALA A 160 11.51 -4.07 -0.35
N SER A 161 12.74 -4.36 0.10
CA SER A 161 13.88 -4.66 -0.79
C SER A 161 13.60 -5.86 -1.70
N LYS A 162 12.75 -6.81 -1.29
CA LYS A 162 12.32 -7.97 -2.10
C LYS A 162 11.58 -7.56 -3.38
N LEU A 163 10.90 -6.41 -3.35
CA LEU A 163 10.18 -5.83 -4.49
C LEU A 163 11.08 -4.94 -5.37
N VAL A 164 12.15 -4.38 -4.80
CA VAL A 164 13.12 -3.56 -5.53
C VAL A 164 14.14 -4.45 -6.24
N LEU A 165 14.72 -5.40 -5.50
CA LEU A 165 15.72 -6.37 -5.94
C LEU A 165 15.03 -7.67 -6.37
N VAL A 166 14.15 -7.58 -7.37
CA VAL A 166 13.35 -8.72 -7.82
C VAL A 166 14.25 -9.84 -8.32
N LYS A 167 14.32 -10.94 -7.56
CA LYS A 167 14.83 -12.21 -8.08
C LYS A 167 13.72 -12.82 -8.93
N HIS A 168 14.00 -13.10 -10.19
CA HIS A 168 13.08 -13.81 -11.06
C HIS A 168 13.38 -15.31 -10.96
N PRO A 169 12.70 -16.08 -10.10
CA PRO A 169 12.93 -17.52 -10.05
C PRO A 169 12.56 -18.13 -11.41
N HIS A 170 13.39 -19.07 -11.86
CA HIS A 170 13.09 -19.84 -13.07
C HIS A 170 11.72 -20.49 -12.92
N VAL A 171 10.91 -20.37 -13.96
CA VAL A 171 9.58 -20.99 -14.01
C VAL A 171 9.79 -22.50 -14.18
N ALA A 172 9.74 -23.23 -13.07
CA ALA A 172 9.79 -24.69 -13.06
C ALA A 172 8.43 -25.24 -13.48
N GLU A 173 8.20 -25.34 -14.79
CA GLU A 173 6.97 -25.90 -15.34
C GLU A 173 6.99 -27.43 -15.21
N GLN A 174 5.94 -27.99 -14.61
CA GLN A 174 5.74 -29.44 -14.57
C GLN A 174 4.93 -29.90 -15.78
N ARG A 175 5.24 -31.10 -16.30
CA ARG A 175 4.43 -31.74 -17.34
C ARG A 175 3.42 -32.69 -16.67
N ILE A 176 2.15 -32.35 -16.83
CA ILE A 176 1.03 -33.14 -16.32
C ILE A 176 0.30 -33.80 -17.49
N HIS A 177 -0.01 -35.09 -17.33
CA HIS A 177 -0.79 -35.88 -18.27
C HIS A 177 -2.24 -35.96 -17.81
N SER A 178 -3.00 -34.89 -18.01
CA SER A 178 -4.44 -34.84 -17.77
C SER A 178 -5.09 -33.86 -18.75
N THR A 179 -6.30 -34.17 -19.17
CA THR A 179 -7.08 -33.37 -20.13
C THR A 179 -8.26 -32.64 -19.47
N THR A 180 -8.51 -32.87 -18.18
CA THR A 180 -9.64 -32.28 -17.45
C THR A 180 -9.39 -30.79 -17.19
N PRO A 181 -10.23 -29.87 -17.69
CA PRO A 181 -10.12 -28.46 -17.34
C PRO A 181 -10.37 -28.23 -15.84
N VAL A 182 -9.65 -27.28 -15.26
CA VAL A 182 -9.77 -26.94 -13.84
C VAL A 182 -10.28 -25.52 -13.71
N VAL A 183 -11.28 -25.30 -12.85
CA VAL A 183 -11.83 -23.98 -12.53
C VAL A 183 -11.74 -23.79 -11.03
N LEU A 184 -10.95 -22.80 -10.60
CA LEU A 184 -10.82 -22.38 -9.22
C LEU A 184 -11.38 -20.96 -9.07
N ILE A 185 -12.35 -20.80 -8.18
CA ILE A 185 -12.93 -19.50 -7.86
C ILE A 185 -12.74 -19.27 -6.37
N VAL A 186 -12.08 -18.17 -6.03
CA VAL A 186 -11.91 -17.66 -4.67
C VAL A 186 -12.81 -16.45 -4.52
N PHE A 187 -13.76 -16.52 -3.58
CA PHE A 187 -14.59 -15.40 -3.19
C PHE A 187 -13.96 -14.76 -1.95
N ASP A 188 -13.51 -13.52 -2.08
CA ASP A 188 -12.93 -12.77 -0.97
C ASP A 188 -14.00 -12.53 0.10
N GLU A 189 -13.61 -12.57 1.38
CA GLU A 189 -14.47 -12.35 2.56
C GLU A 189 -15.84 -13.07 2.58
N PHE A 190 -16.00 -14.15 1.81
CA PHE A 190 -17.28 -14.82 1.69
C PHE A 190 -17.42 -15.97 2.68
N ALA A 191 -18.05 -15.70 3.82
CA ALA A 191 -18.21 -16.67 4.89
C ALA A 191 -19.19 -17.81 4.49
N PRO A 192 -18.82 -19.09 4.64
CA PRO A 192 -19.70 -20.22 4.32
C PRO A 192 -21.04 -20.18 5.06
N ILE A 193 -21.06 -19.67 6.29
CA ILE A 193 -22.28 -19.55 7.10
C ILE A 193 -23.35 -18.66 6.42
N ALA A 194 -22.94 -17.67 5.61
CA ALA A 194 -23.86 -16.81 4.88
C ALA A 194 -24.64 -17.56 3.79
N LEU A 195 -24.09 -18.67 3.27
CA LEU A 195 -24.75 -19.53 2.29
C LEU A 195 -25.74 -20.50 2.93
N MET A 196 -25.67 -20.73 4.24
CA MET A 196 -26.36 -21.83 4.89
C MET A 196 -27.77 -21.45 5.36
N ASN A 197 -28.67 -22.42 5.29
CA ASN A 197 -29.94 -22.39 5.98
C ASN A 197 -29.79 -22.99 7.40
N ARG A 198 -30.90 -23.06 8.14
CA ARG A 198 -30.94 -23.63 9.50
C ARG A 198 -30.51 -25.10 9.61
N ASP A 199 -30.58 -25.83 8.51
CA ASP A 199 -30.26 -27.26 8.42
C ASP A 199 -28.81 -27.46 7.95
N GLU A 200 -27.98 -26.41 8.01
CA GLU A 200 -26.58 -26.39 7.56
C GLU A 200 -26.39 -26.78 6.09
N GLY A 201 -27.46 -26.65 5.28
CA GLY A 201 -27.47 -26.82 3.83
C GLY A 201 -27.37 -25.48 3.10
N ILE A 202 -26.91 -25.45 1.84
CA ILE A 202 -26.96 -24.21 1.04
C ILE A 202 -28.43 -23.78 0.86
N ASP A 203 -28.76 -22.53 1.22
CA ASP A 203 -30.07 -21.92 1.03
C ASP A 203 -30.36 -21.76 -0.46
N ALA A 204 -31.12 -22.70 -1.03
CA ALA A 204 -31.46 -22.70 -2.45
C ALA A 204 -32.43 -21.58 -2.87
N ALA A 205 -33.16 -20.97 -1.93
CA ALA A 205 -34.04 -19.86 -2.22
C ALA A 205 -33.25 -18.56 -2.40
N ARG A 206 -32.19 -18.37 -1.60
CA ARG A 206 -31.30 -17.20 -1.68
C ARG A 206 -30.17 -17.38 -2.69
N TYR A 207 -29.62 -18.58 -2.79
CA TYR A 207 -28.43 -18.92 -3.58
C TYR A 207 -28.67 -20.08 -4.56
N PRO A 208 -29.60 -19.93 -5.52
CA PRO A 208 -30.02 -21.04 -6.39
C PRO A 208 -28.89 -21.62 -7.25
N ASN A 209 -27.94 -20.79 -7.69
CA ASN A 209 -26.79 -21.22 -8.49
C ASN A 209 -25.77 -22.02 -7.66
N PHE A 210 -25.50 -21.60 -6.43
CA PHE A 210 -24.64 -22.38 -5.51
C PHE A 210 -25.30 -23.71 -5.14
N ALA A 211 -26.61 -23.71 -4.88
CA ALA A 211 -27.36 -24.95 -4.63
C ALA A 211 -27.33 -25.88 -5.85
N ALA A 212 -27.42 -25.34 -7.08
CA ALA A 212 -27.31 -26.13 -8.30
C ALA A 212 -25.92 -26.76 -8.48
N LEU A 213 -24.86 -26.01 -8.16
CA LEU A 213 -23.49 -26.52 -8.18
C LEU A 213 -23.28 -27.61 -7.12
N ALA A 214 -23.74 -27.38 -5.89
CA ALA A 214 -23.58 -28.32 -4.79
C ALA A 214 -24.31 -29.65 -5.03
N ARG A 215 -25.48 -29.66 -5.68
CA ARG A 215 -26.20 -30.90 -6.05
C ARG A 215 -25.39 -31.86 -6.93
N ARG A 216 -24.34 -31.38 -7.58
CA ARG A 216 -23.46 -32.17 -8.47
C ARG A 216 -22.00 -32.19 -7.99
N SER A 217 -21.75 -31.76 -6.75
CA SER A 217 -20.42 -31.57 -6.20
C SER A 217 -20.34 -32.12 -4.78
N THR A 218 -19.12 -32.29 -4.27
CA THR A 218 -18.89 -32.53 -2.84
C THR A 218 -18.76 -31.19 -2.13
N TRP A 219 -19.51 -30.99 -1.05
CA TRP A 219 -19.47 -29.76 -0.27
C TRP A 219 -18.96 -30.02 1.14
N TYR A 220 -17.96 -29.23 1.55
CA TYR A 220 -17.35 -29.27 2.87
C TYR A 220 -17.86 -28.07 3.68
N HIS A 221 -18.98 -28.22 4.38
CA HIS A 221 -19.65 -27.13 5.10
C HIS A 221 -18.79 -26.57 6.25
N SER A 222 -17.98 -27.41 6.91
CA SER A 222 -17.11 -27.04 8.04
C SER A 222 -15.66 -26.68 7.63
N ALA A 223 -15.45 -26.25 6.39
CA ALA A 223 -14.12 -25.84 5.93
C ALA A 223 -13.70 -24.50 6.56
N THR A 224 -12.49 -24.43 7.12
CA THR A 224 -11.92 -23.23 7.75
C THR A 224 -10.75 -22.68 6.94
N THR A 225 -10.57 -21.36 6.95
CA THR A 225 -9.36 -20.74 6.40
C THR A 225 -8.16 -20.97 7.33
N VAL A 226 -6.96 -20.98 6.75
CA VAL A 226 -5.69 -21.07 7.51
C VAL A 226 -5.21 -19.70 8.00
N GLN A 227 -5.74 -18.62 7.41
CA GLN A 227 -5.43 -17.24 7.78
C GLN A 227 -6.57 -16.31 7.38
N TRP A 228 -6.76 -15.20 8.10
CA TRP A 228 -7.82 -14.23 7.83
C TRP A 228 -7.46 -13.20 6.76
N LEU A 229 -6.18 -12.88 6.60
CA LEU A 229 -5.68 -11.94 5.59
C LEU A 229 -5.54 -12.59 4.20
N THR A 230 -6.07 -11.93 3.17
CA THR A 230 -6.10 -12.41 1.79
C THR A 230 -4.69 -12.59 1.20
N GLU A 231 -3.75 -11.70 1.52
CA GLU A 231 -2.34 -11.76 1.14
C GLU A 231 -1.61 -13.00 1.70
N GLN A 232 -2.18 -13.73 2.65
CA GLN A 232 -1.62 -14.95 3.21
C GLN A 232 -2.48 -16.18 2.91
N ALA A 233 -3.80 -16.06 3.00
CA ALA A 233 -4.74 -17.15 2.77
C ALA A 233 -4.75 -17.62 1.31
N VAL A 234 -4.78 -16.69 0.35
CA VAL A 234 -4.84 -17.05 -1.08
C VAL A 234 -3.54 -17.72 -1.56
N PRO A 235 -2.34 -17.23 -1.22
CA PRO A 235 -1.12 -17.97 -1.50
C PRO A 235 -1.13 -19.38 -0.90
N ALA A 236 -1.64 -19.58 0.32
CA ALA A 236 -1.73 -20.90 0.92
C ALA A 236 -2.67 -21.83 0.12
N VAL A 237 -3.81 -21.32 -0.37
CA VAL A 237 -4.71 -22.08 -1.26
C VAL A 237 -4.03 -22.45 -2.58
N LEU A 238 -3.28 -21.53 -3.19
CA LEU A 238 -2.66 -21.72 -4.50
C LEU A 238 -1.36 -22.54 -4.47
N THR A 239 -0.73 -22.67 -3.30
CA THR A 239 0.53 -23.42 -3.11
C THR A 239 0.32 -24.74 -2.35
N GLY A 240 -0.72 -24.84 -1.52
CA GLY A 240 -0.90 -25.93 -0.56
C GLY A 240 0.07 -25.86 0.62
N ILE A 241 0.71 -24.72 0.86
CA ILE A 241 1.71 -24.53 1.92
C ILE A 241 1.16 -23.55 2.95
N LEU A 242 1.22 -23.92 4.23
CA LEU A 242 0.80 -23.03 5.32
C LEU A 242 1.73 -21.82 5.42
N PRO A 243 1.20 -20.62 5.73
CA PRO A 243 2.04 -19.45 5.98
C PRO A 243 3.05 -19.74 7.11
N PRO A 244 4.35 -19.47 6.90
CA PRO A 244 5.35 -19.74 7.91
C PRO A 244 5.16 -18.83 9.14
N LYS A 245 5.47 -19.36 10.32
CA LYS A 245 5.45 -18.57 11.56
C LYS A 245 6.73 -17.73 11.65
N GLY A 246 6.58 -16.41 11.76
CA GLY A 246 7.70 -15.48 11.99
C GLY A 246 8.43 -15.01 10.74
N HIS A 247 7.99 -15.40 9.54
CA HIS A 247 8.48 -14.83 8.27
C HIS A 247 7.29 -14.50 7.37
N GLN A 248 7.16 -13.24 6.96
CA GLN A 248 6.07 -12.82 6.08
C GLN A 248 6.52 -12.96 4.62
N LEU A 249 5.83 -13.84 3.89
CA LEU A 249 5.99 -14.00 2.45
C LEU A 249 5.03 -13.06 1.75
N LEU A 250 5.53 -12.38 0.73
CA LEU A 250 4.73 -11.49 -0.09
C LEU A 250 3.81 -12.30 -1.02
N PRO A 251 2.59 -11.79 -1.33
CA PRO A 251 1.65 -12.45 -2.25
C PRO A 251 2.08 -12.33 -3.73
N ILE A 252 3.34 -12.63 -4.03
CA ILE A 252 3.98 -12.50 -5.33
C ILE A 252 4.63 -13.83 -5.74
N TYR A 253 4.82 -14.00 -7.04
CA TYR A 253 5.44 -15.19 -7.62
C TYR A 253 6.85 -15.48 -7.09
N ALA A 254 7.63 -14.45 -6.76
CA ALA A 254 9.01 -14.62 -6.30
C ALA A 254 9.10 -15.42 -4.99
N ASP A 255 8.16 -15.18 -4.07
CA ASP A 255 8.08 -15.84 -2.76
C ASP A 255 7.28 -17.15 -2.83
N HIS A 256 6.43 -17.31 -3.87
CA HIS A 256 5.62 -18.51 -4.12
C HIS A 256 5.86 -19.10 -5.53
N PRO A 257 7.10 -19.52 -5.88
CA PRO A 257 7.42 -19.97 -7.24
C PRO A 257 6.77 -21.31 -7.61
N ASN A 258 6.52 -22.15 -6.61
CA ASN A 258 5.84 -23.43 -6.76
C ASN A 258 4.38 -23.26 -6.36
N ASN A 259 3.52 -23.03 -7.35
CA ASN A 259 2.10 -22.81 -7.15
C ASN A 259 1.29 -23.47 -8.28
N VAL A 260 -0.04 -23.47 -8.19
CA VAL A 260 -0.92 -24.09 -9.17
C VAL A 260 -0.68 -23.61 -10.61
N PHE A 261 -0.25 -22.36 -10.80
CA PHE A 261 0.06 -21.80 -12.11
C PHE A 261 1.31 -22.43 -12.72
N THR A 262 2.39 -22.58 -11.95
CA THR A 262 3.63 -23.22 -12.43
C THR A 262 3.51 -24.73 -12.53
N LEU A 263 2.71 -25.34 -11.64
CA LEU A 263 2.38 -26.76 -11.70
C LEU A 263 1.66 -27.14 -13.00
N LEU A 264 0.65 -26.37 -13.41
CA LEU A 264 -0.15 -26.67 -14.60
C LEU A 264 0.35 -25.95 -15.88
N GLY A 265 1.15 -24.89 -15.77
CA GLY A 265 1.51 -23.98 -16.86
C GLY A 265 2.19 -24.65 -18.07
N GLY A 266 2.94 -25.73 -17.86
CA GLY A 266 3.56 -26.47 -18.96
C GLY A 266 2.53 -27.19 -19.84
N SER A 267 1.58 -27.90 -19.22
CA SER A 267 0.61 -28.75 -19.91
C SER A 267 -0.74 -28.08 -20.16
N TYR A 268 -1.08 -27.00 -19.46
CA TYR A 268 -2.37 -26.32 -19.53
C TYR A 268 -2.22 -24.94 -20.17
N ARG A 269 -3.32 -24.37 -20.66
CA ARG A 269 -3.45 -22.92 -20.86
C ARG A 269 -3.87 -22.31 -19.52
N VAL A 270 -3.27 -21.19 -19.13
CA VAL A 270 -3.58 -20.53 -17.85
C VAL A 270 -4.36 -19.24 -18.10
N ARG A 271 -5.53 -19.13 -17.47
CA ARG A 271 -6.41 -17.95 -17.52
C ARG A 271 -6.70 -17.52 -16.08
N ALA A 272 -5.95 -16.55 -15.58
CA ALA A 272 -6.02 -16.14 -14.18
C ALA A 272 -6.35 -14.65 -14.04
N VAL A 273 -7.39 -14.34 -13.25
CA VAL A 273 -7.66 -13.01 -12.72
C VAL A 273 -7.24 -13.03 -11.25
N GLU A 274 -6.15 -12.34 -10.93
CA GLU A 274 -5.73 -12.11 -9.55
C GLU A 274 -6.08 -10.66 -9.17
N SER A 275 -6.74 -10.47 -8.02
CA SER A 275 -7.19 -9.14 -7.58
C SER A 275 -6.19 -8.47 -6.63
N LEU A 276 -5.72 -9.17 -5.59
CA LEU A 276 -4.72 -8.65 -4.62
C LEU A 276 -3.35 -9.32 -4.75
N THR A 277 -3.25 -10.31 -5.63
CA THR A 277 -2.20 -11.33 -5.62
C THR A 277 -1.46 -11.29 -6.96
N GLN A 278 -0.19 -11.69 -6.99
CA GLN A 278 0.64 -11.71 -8.20
C GLN A 278 1.47 -13.00 -8.30
N LEU A 279 0.85 -14.15 -8.06
CA LEU A 279 1.48 -15.46 -8.07
C LEU A 279 1.64 -16.03 -9.47
N CYS A 280 0.85 -15.59 -10.45
CA CYS A 280 1.02 -16.06 -11.81
C CYS A 280 2.16 -15.32 -12.54
N PRO A 281 3.21 -16.03 -12.98
CA PRO A 281 4.33 -15.40 -13.66
C PRO A 281 3.92 -14.80 -15.01
N GLN A 282 4.60 -13.72 -15.41
CA GLN A 282 4.26 -12.95 -16.61
C GLN A 282 4.19 -13.80 -17.89
N ARG A 283 5.05 -14.80 -17.97
CA ARG A 283 5.17 -15.70 -19.12
C ARG A 283 3.92 -16.57 -19.31
N LEU A 284 3.23 -16.93 -18.22
CA LEU A 284 2.08 -17.83 -18.25
C LEU A 284 0.75 -17.06 -18.37
N CYS A 285 0.59 -15.93 -17.66
CA CYS A 285 -0.67 -15.17 -17.62
C CYS A 285 -0.70 -13.97 -18.57
N LYS A 286 -0.58 -14.24 -19.88
CA LYS A 286 -0.57 -13.19 -20.92
C LYS A 286 -1.95 -12.60 -21.23
N GLU A 287 -3.01 -13.39 -21.11
CA GLU A 287 -4.34 -13.07 -21.67
C GLU A 287 -5.20 -12.17 -20.75
N VAL A 288 -4.90 -12.07 -19.46
CA VAL A 288 -5.81 -11.45 -18.45
C VAL A 288 -5.21 -10.21 -17.76
N ARG A 289 -3.95 -9.86 -18.08
CA ARG A 289 -3.28 -8.71 -17.45
C ARG A 289 -3.82 -7.34 -17.86
N GLY A 290 -4.33 -7.20 -19.09
CA GLY A 290 -5.01 -5.98 -19.54
C GLY A 290 -6.39 -5.79 -18.90
N ALA A 291 -6.77 -6.68 -17.98
CA ALA A 291 -8.14 -6.93 -17.58
C ALA A 291 -8.34 -7.01 -16.06
N SER A 292 -7.37 -6.56 -15.28
CA SER A 292 -7.50 -6.37 -13.83
C SER A 292 -7.67 -4.86 -13.57
N PRO A 293 -8.91 -4.31 -13.55
CA PRO A 293 -9.17 -2.93 -13.19
C PRO A 293 -9.12 -2.83 -11.66
N SER A 294 -7.91 -2.92 -11.15
CA SER A 294 -7.48 -2.37 -9.86
C SER A 294 -5.99 -2.01 -9.90
N ALA A 295 -5.31 -2.15 -11.06
CA ALA A 295 -4.20 -1.26 -11.36
C ALA A 295 -4.76 0.16 -11.27
N VAL A 296 -4.52 0.80 -10.13
CA VAL A 296 -4.97 2.14 -9.83
C VAL A 296 -4.58 2.99 -11.03
N SER A 297 -5.56 3.42 -11.82
CA SER A 297 -5.35 4.08 -13.11
C SER A 297 -4.73 5.47 -12.99
N ASP A 298 -4.24 5.83 -11.79
CA ASP A 298 -3.31 6.92 -11.50
C ASP A 298 -2.24 6.42 -10.49
N ALA A 299 -1.27 5.64 -10.99
CA ALA A 299 -0.31 4.89 -10.16
C ALA A 299 0.63 5.77 -9.31
N THR A 300 0.84 7.05 -9.66
CA THR A 300 1.69 7.97 -8.89
C THR A 300 0.88 8.90 -7.97
N GLY A 301 -0.27 9.40 -8.43
CA GLY A 301 -1.15 10.24 -7.61
C GLY A 301 -1.81 9.48 -6.46
N SER A 302 -2.08 8.18 -6.64
CA SER A 302 -2.62 7.32 -5.57
C SER A 302 -1.59 6.90 -4.53
N LEU A 303 -0.34 6.64 -4.92
CA LEU A 303 0.69 6.19 -3.98
C LEU A 303 1.04 7.28 -2.97
N ALA A 304 1.26 8.52 -3.45
CA ALA A 304 1.55 9.66 -2.59
C ALA A 304 0.35 10.03 -1.69
N ASN A 305 -0.87 9.99 -2.24
CA ASN A 305 -2.09 10.22 -1.45
C ASN A 305 -2.21 9.21 -0.30
N ASP A 306 -2.05 7.93 -0.62
CA ASP A 306 -2.26 6.89 0.38
C ASP A 306 -1.11 6.85 1.39
N ALA A 307 0.12 7.11 0.96
CA ALA A 307 1.25 7.30 1.86
C ALA A 307 1.04 8.52 2.79
N SER A 308 0.36 9.57 2.32
CA SER A 308 0.01 10.72 3.16
C SER A 308 -1.01 10.35 4.23
N VAL A 309 -1.99 9.50 3.92
CA VAL A 309 -2.94 8.98 4.90
C VAL A 309 -2.22 8.13 5.95
N VAL A 310 -1.32 7.22 5.52
CA VAL A 310 -0.47 6.44 6.44
C VAL A 310 0.35 7.36 7.33
N TYR A 311 1.01 8.37 6.75
CA TYR A 311 1.84 9.31 7.50
C TYR A 311 1.02 10.11 8.52
N LEU A 312 -0.20 10.54 8.17
CA LEU A 312 -1.04 11.29 9.10
C LEU A 312 -1.48 10.44 10.31
N HIS A 313 -1.72 9.14 10.11
CA HIS A 313 -1.97 8.20 11.22
C HIS A 313 -0.74 7.98 12.12
N LEU A 314 0.48 8.12 11.59
CA LEU A 314 1.70 8.10 12.41
C LEU A 314 1.89 9.39 13.22
N LEU A 315 1.51 10.53 12.63
CA LEU A 315 1.79 11.85 13.19
C LEU A 315 0.72 12.31 14.19
N LEU A 316 -0.56 12.17 13.86
CA LEU A 316 -1.65 12.81 14.58
C LEU A 316 -2.03 12.03 15.84
N PRO A 317 -2.09 12.71 17.01
CA PRO A 317 -2.54 12.07 18.24
C PRO A 317 -4.06 11.91 18.27
N ASP A 318 -4.54 10.89 18.99
CA ASP A 318 -5.96 10.74 19.28
C ASP A 318 -6.49 12.03 19.98
N PRO A 319 -7.64 12.60 19.57
CA PRO A 319 -8.68 12.03 18.70
C PRO A 319 -8.60 12.45 17.22
N TYR A 320 -7.56 13.17 16.78
CA TYR A 320 -7.52 13.71 15.41
C TYR A 320 -7.31 12.63 14.34
N SER A 321 -6.73 11.50 14.72
CA SER A 321 -6.61 10.27 13.92
C SER A 321 -7.98 9.74 13.45
N ASP A 322 -9.04 9.92 14.26
CA ASP A 322 -10.39 9.45 13.93
C ASP A 322 -11.01 10.20 12.75
N GLU A 323 -10.60 11.44 12.47
CA GLU A 323 -11.13 12.21 11.33
C GLU A 323 -10.54 11.76 9.98
N ILE A 324 -9.49 10.94 10.03
CA ILE A 324 -8.73 10.47 8.87
C ILE A 324 -9.37 9.20 8.31
N PRO A 325 -9.28 8.93 6.99
CA PRO A 325 -9.68 7.66 6.44
C PRO A 325 -9.00 6.47 7.14
N ALA A 326 -9.76 5.44 7.49
CA ALA A 326 -9.24 4.23 8.13
C ALA A 326 -8.34 3.42 7.18
N ILE A 327 -7.34 2.74 7.75
CA ILE A 327 -6.36 1.89 7.03
C ILE A 327 -6.63 0.39 7.25
N SER A 328 -7.57 0.00 8.13
CA SER A 328 -7.74 -1.38 8.59
C SER A 328 -8.05 -2.41 7.50
N ASP A 329 -8.84 -2.03 6.49
CA ASP A 329 -9.48 -3.00 5.58
C ASP A 329 -8.96 -2.92 4.14
N SER A 330 -7.88 -2.15 3.89
CA SER A 330 -7.32 -2.03 2.55
C SER A 330 -5.86 -1.63 2.54
N TRP A 331 -5.18 -1.95 1.44
CA TRP A 331 -3.81 -1.53 1.17
C TRP A 331 -3.73 -0.30 0.23
N GLY A 332 -4.87 0.32 -0.07
CA GLY A 332 -5.10 1.06 -1.32
C GLY A 332 -6.29 2.02 -1.34
N ASN A 333 -6.12 3.19 -1.95
CA ASN A 333 -7.17 4.19 -2.21
C ASN A 333 -7.90 4.68 -0.96
N PHE A 334 -7.14 5.00 0.09
CA PHE A 334 -7.70 5.49 1.35
C PHE A 334 -8.50 6.78 1.12
N GLY A 335 -9.72 6.83 1.67
CA GLY A 335 -10.59 8.01 1.60
C GLY A 335 -11.28 8.22 0.25
N LYS A 336 -11.07 7.36 -0.75
CA LYS A 336 -11.86 7.39 -1.99
C LYS A 336 -13.10 6.53 -1.83
N ALA A 337 -14.28 7.12 -1.94
CA ALA A 337 -15.48 6.36 -2.26
C ALA A 337 -15.23 5.63 -3.59
N GLU A 338 -15.51 4.33 -3.67
CA GLU A 338 -15.45 3.62 -4.94
C GLU A 338 -16.27 4.41 -5.96
N ALA A 339 -15.60 4.98 -6.96
CA ALA A 339 -16.28 5.72 -8.00
C ALA A 339 -17.36 4.80 -8.57
N PRO A 340 -18.63 5.25 -8.68
CA PRO A 340 -19.59 4.51 -9.45
C PRO A 340 -18.94 4.28 -10.81
N GLU A 341 -18.86 3.03 -11.25
CA GLU A 341 -18.52 2.74 -12.63
C GLU A 341 -19.56 3.47 -13.46
N THR A 342 -19.21 4.67 -13.92
CA THR A 342 -19.99 5.39 -14.89
C THR A 342 -19.76 4.64 -16.18
N GLN A 343 -20.49 3.52 -16.33
CA GLN A 343 -20.65 2.89 -17.61
C GLN A 343 -21.32 3.95 -18.50
N GLN A 344 -20.51 4.57 -19.35
CA GLN A 344 -20.96 4.96 -20.68
C GLN A 344 -21.37 3.68 -21.42
N ALA A 345 -22.50 3.11 -21.02
CA ALA A 345 -23.25 2.13 -21.75
C ALA A 345 -24.71 2.47 -21.47
N ALA A 346 -25.31 3.28 -22.34
CA ALA A 346 -26.75 3.36 -22.45
C ALA A 346 -27.25 1.97 -22.91
N GLY A 347 -27.50 1.08 -21.96
CA GLY A 347 -27.94 -0.31 -22.14
C GLY A 347 -28.26 -0.96 -20.79
N PRO A 348 -29.02 -2.06 -20.75
CA PRO A 348 -29.29 -2.78 -19.51
C PRO A 348 -27.97 -3.16 -18.83
N LEU A 349 -27.79 -2.73 -17.58
CA LEU A 349 -26.64 -3.04 -16.74
C LEU A 349 -26.45 -4.57 -16.69
N GLU A 350 -25.40 -5.09 -17.32
CA GLU A 350 -25.05 -6.50 -17.13
C GLU A 350 -24.63 -6.70 -15.67
N PRO A 351 -25.08 -7.77 -14.98
CA PRO A 351 -24.78 -8.07 -13.57
C PRO A 351 -23.32 -8.54 -13.35
N CYS A 352 -22.39 -7.89 -14.05
CA CYS A 352 -21.01 -8.25 -14.19
C CYS A 352 -20.16 -7.40 -13.23
N GLY A 353 -19.98 -7.87 -11.99
CA GLY A 353 -19.00 -7.28 -11.08
C GLY A 353 -17.58 -7.33 -11.66
N ARG A 354 -16.73 -6.34 -11.29
CA ARG A 354 -15.38 -5.95 -11.79
C ARG A 354 -14.62 -6.88 -12.74
N ASN A 355 -14.67 -8.20 -12.57
CA ASN A 355 -13.94 -9.18 -13.39
C ASN A 355 -14.73 -10.45 -13.79
N VAL A 356 -15.94 -10.67 -13.27
CA VAL A 356 -16.63 -11.97 -13.35
C VAL A 356 -17.06 -12.30 -14.77
N CYS A 357 -17.71 -11.38 -15.48
CA CYS A 357 -18.17 -11.67 -16.85
C CYS A 357 -17.03 -11.72 -17.86
N ARG A 358 -15.98 -10.93 -17.64
CA ARG A 358 -14.76 -11.05 -18.44
C ARG A 358 -14.10 -12.41 -18.21
N PHE A 359 -14.03 -12.88 -16.97
CA PHE A 359 -13.55 -14.22 -16.68
C PHE A 359 -14.43 -15.28 -17.34
N ALA A 360 -15.77 -15.14 -17.25
CA ALA A 360 -16.73 -16.02 -17.90
C ALA A 360 -16.61 -16.02 -19.44
N SER A 361 -16.33 -14.87 -20.06
CA SER A 361 -16.12 -14.78 -21.51
C SER A 361 -14.83 -15.46 -21.96
N THR A 362 -13.92 -15.78 -21.04
CA THR A 362 -12.75 -16.59 -21.35
C THR A 362 -13.06 -18.08 -21.44
N PHE A 363 -14.26 -18.56 -21.10
CA PHE A 363 -14.56 -19.98 -21.25
C PHE A 363 -14.73 -20.34 -22.74
N GLY A 364 -14.02 -21.38 -23.18
CA GLY A 364 -14.10 -21.88 -24.55
C GLY A 364 -14.19 -23.39 -24.60
N ARG A 365 -14.84 -23.92 -25.65
CA ARG A 365 -14.89 -25.36 -25.94
C ARG A 365 -13.74 -25.75 -26.88
N GLY A 366 -13.00 -26.81 -26.52
CA GLY A 366 -11.97 -27.43 -27.37
C GLY A 366 -10.54 -26.89 -27.18
N GLY A 367 -9.54 -27.75 -27.41
CA GLY A 367 -8.11 -27.41 -27.41
C GLY A 367 -7.31 -27.94 -26.21
N LYS A 368 -6.20 -27.26 -25.89
CA LYS A 368 -5.32 -27.54 -24.74
C LYS A 368 -6.15 -27.48 -23.43
N PRO A 369 -5.98 -28.44 -22.48
CA PRO A 369 -6.64 -28.34 -21.18
C PRO A 369 -6.32 -26.99 -20.53
N THR A 370 -7.28 -26.40 -19.82
CA THR A 370 -7.16 -25.01 -19.35
C THR A 370 -7.41 -24.92 -17.85
N LEU A 371 -6.54 -24.19 -17.17
CA LEU A 371 -6.68 -23.77 -15.78
C LEU A 371 -7.29 -22.36 -15.76
N TYR A 372 -8.47 -22.25 -15.18
CA TYR A 372 -9.17 -21.00 -14.94
C TYR A 372 -9.08 -20.66 -13.45
N VAL A 373 -8.55 -19.49 -13.11
CA VAL A 373 -8.48 -19.00 -11.72
C VAL A 373 -9.10 -17.61 -11.65
N LEU A 374 -10.09 -17.44 -10.77
CA LEU A 374 -10.68 -16.14 -10.48
C LEU A 374 -10.57 -15.88 -8.98
N HIS A 375 -9.88 -14.80 -8.61
CA HIS A 375 -9.99 -14.20 -7.29
C HIS A 375 -10.96 -13.01 -7.36
N SER A 376 -12.17 -13.22 -6.86
CA SER A 376 -13.25 -12.24 -6.85
C SER A 376 -13.26 -11.45 -5.55
N LEU A 377 -13.09 -10.12 -5.64
CA LEU A 377 -13.35 -9.18 -4.52
C LEU A 377 -14.85 -8.96 -4.27
N LEU A 378 -15.70 -9.84 -4.78
CA LEU A 378 -17.13 -9.79 -4.55
C LEU A 378 -17.56 -11.17 -4.04
N PRO A 379 -18.28 -11.23 -2.91
CA PRO A 379 -18.70 -10.08 -2.09
C PRO A 379 -17.59 -9.65 -1.09
N HIS A 380 -17.17 -8.39 -1.08
CA HIS A 380 -16.26 -7.83 -0.05
C HIS A 380 -17.06 -6.85 0.83
N VAL A 381 -16.71 -6.70 2.10
CA VAL A 381 -17.43 -5.76 2.97
C VAL A 381 -17.27 -4.32 2.49
N PRO A 382 -18.32 -3.48 2.63
CA PRO A 382 -19.69 -3.87 2.96
C PRO A 382 -20.38 -4.62 1.78
N TYR A 383 -21.30 -5.55 2.08
CA TYR A 383 -22.07 -6.27 1.06
C TYR A 383 -23.09 -5.36 0.36
N LEU A 384 -22.63 -4.64 -0.65
CA LEU A 384 -23.36 -3.52 -1.25
C LEU A 384 -24.37 -3.91 -2.34
N TYR A 385 -24.41 -5.15 -2.81
CA TYR A 385 -25.14 -5.50 -4.03
C TYR A 385 -26.37 -6.37 -3.75
N LEU A 386 -27.51 -5.97 -4.35
CA LEU A 386 -28.71 -6.78 -4.46
C LEU A 386 -28.52 -7.88 -5.52
N PRO A 387 -29.36 -8.95 -5.51
CA PRO A 387 -29.34 -9.97 -6.56
C PRO A 387 -29.49 -9.41 -7.98
N SER A 388 -30.09 -8.22 -8.13
CA SER A 388 -30.21 -7.50 -9.40
C SER A 388 -28.93 -6.77 -9.84
N GLY A 389 -27.82 -6.91 -9.11
CA GLY A 389 -26.58 -6.15 -9.32
C GLY A 389 -26.66 -4.67 -8.91
N ARG A 390 -27.84 -4.20 -8.45
CA ARG A 390 -28.01 -2.82 -7.98
C ARG A 390 -27.37 -2.67 -6.61
N ARG A 391 -26.71 -1.53 -6.38
CA ARG A 391 -26.27 -1.20 -5.03
C ARG A 391 -27.47 -0.92 -4.13
N TYR A 392 -27.52 -1.47 -2.92
CA TYR A 392 -28.44 -0.98 -1.90
C TYR A 392 -27.92 0.40 -1.49
N GLY A 393 -28.71 1.44 -1.80
CA GLY A 393 -28.31 2.84 -1.70
C GLY A 393 -28.06 3.23 -0.26
N VAL A 394 -26.83 3.06 0.19
CA VAL A 394 -26.39 3.56 1.48
C VAL A 394 -25.30 4.57 1.22
N GLN A 395 -25.71 5.84 1.12
CA GLN A 395 -24.90 6.97 1.57
C GLN A 395 -24.88 7.00 3.12
N ALA A 396 -24.77 5.86 3.81
CA ALA A 396 -24.47 5.92 5.23
C ALA A 396 -22.96 6.04 5.40
N PRO A 397 -22.51 6.81 6.40
CA PRO A 397 -21.14 6.71 6.87
C PRO A 397 -20.83 5.23 7.09
N LEU A 398 -19.67 4.76 6.61
CA LEU A 398 -19.12 3.48 7.02
C LEU A 398 -19.25 3.42 8.55
N LEU A 399 -20.00 2.44 9.06
CA LEU A 399 -20.03 2.18 10.50
C LEU A 399 -18.62 1.72 10.87
N ARG A 400 -17.87 2.66 11.45
CA ARG A 400 -16.53 2.44 12.02
C ARG A 400 -16.72 1.56 13.26
N GLY A 401 -16.18 0.35 13.20
CA GLY A 401 -15.99 -0.53 14.35
C GLY A 401 -14.54 -0.53 14.74
#